data_AF-A0AAW6AM81-F1
#
_entry.id   AF-A0AAW6AM81-F1
#
_cell.length_a   1.000
_cell.length_b   1.000
_cell.length_c   1.000
_cell.angle_alpha   90.00
_cell.angle_beta   90.00
_cell.angle_gamma   90.00
#
_symmetry.space_group_name_H-M   'P 1'
#
loop_
_entity.id
_entity.type
_entity.pdbx_description
1 polymer ?
#
loop_
_entity_poly.entity_id
_entity_poly.type
_entity_poly.pdbx_seq_one_letter_code
_entity_poly.pdbx_strand_id
1 'polypeptide(L)' 'MTDVKESFAHNLRIFMAHADIKTAEELSAASGVSVYSIRNYLAKASTPSLESLAALGLALGCTPNDLMGWNTDEAA' A
#
# COMPACT_ATOMS: atom_id res chain seq x y z
N MET A 1 17.30 4.93 9.11
CA MET A 1 16.42 5.97 8.57
C MET A 1 15.49 5.25 7.61
N THR A 2 14.31 4.87 8.08
CA THR A 2 13.41 3.95 7.37
C THR A 2 12.89 4.65 6.12
N ASP A 3 13.26 4.16 4.93
CA ASP A 3 12.80 4.76 3.69
C ASP A 3 11.29 4.55 3.57
N VAL A 4 10.54 5.64 3.33
CA VAL A 4 9.07 5.62 3.28
C VAL A 4 8.56 4.59 2.26
N LYS A 5 9.34 4.29 1.21
CA LYS A 5 9.00 3.27 0.21
C LYS A 5 9.09 1.87 0.77
N GLU A 6 10.00 1.62 1.72
CA GLU A 6 10.15 0.32 2.37
C GLU A 6 8.99 0.04 3.32
N SER A 7 8.66 1.01 4.19
CA SER A 7 7.50 0.91 5.07
C SER A 7 6.22 0.72 4.28
N PHE A 8 6.04 1.51 3.21
CA PHE A 8 4.88 1.38 2.33
C PHE A 8 4.80 0.02 1.64
N ALA A 9 5.89 -0.46 1.03
CA ALA A 9 5.90 -1.76 0.37
C ALA A 9 5.68 -2.94 1.33
N HIS A 10 6.09 -2.79 2.59
CA HIS A 10 5.84 -3.77 3.64
C HIS A 10 4.37 -3.77 4.07
N ASN A 11 3.82 -2.60 4.42
CA ASN A 11 2.44 -2.47 4.86
C ASN A 11 1.46 -2.84 3.76
N LEU A 12 1.73 -2.46 2.51
CA LEU A 12 0.93 -2.86 1.36
C LEU A 12 0.81 -4.39 1.28
N ARG A 13 1.89 -5.15 1.52
CA ARG A 13 1.83 -6.63 1.55
C ARG A 13 0.99 -7.16 2.70
N ILE A 14 1.09 -6.55 3.88
CA ILE A 14 0.28 -6.94 5.04
C ILE A 14 -1.20 -6.71 4.73
N PHE A 15 -1.56 -5.52 4.25
CA PHE A 15 -2.94 -5.19 3.93
C PHE A 15 -3.48 -6.03 2.77
N MET A 16 -2.67 -6.32 1.75
CA MET A 16 -3.03 -7.27 0.70
C MET A 16 -3.35 -8.65 1.29
N ALA A 17 -2.53 -9.15 2.22
CA ALA A 17 -2.79 -10.42 2.89
C ALA A 17 -4.07 -10.39 3.75
N HIS A 18 -4.34 -9.27 4.44
CA HIS A 18 -5.56 -9.07 5.21
C HIS A 18 -6.82 -9.03 4.32
N ALA A 19 -6.71 -8.47 3.12
CA ALA A 19 -7.78 -8.42 2.12
C ALA A 19 -7.90 -9.70 1.27
N ASP A 20 -7.11 -10.74 1.55
CA ASP A 20 -6.91 -11.96 0.72
C ASP A 20 -6.53 -11.68 -0.75
N ILE A 21 -6.02 -10.48 -1.05
CA ILE A 21 -5.59 -10.09 -2.38
C ILE A 21 -4.19 -10.65 -2.63
N LYS A 22 -4.08 -11.62 -3.53
CA LYS A 22 -2.82 -12.34 -3.79
C LYS A 22 -2.00 -11.72 -4.92
N THR A 23 -2.62 -10.92 -5.79
CA THR A 23 -1.98 -10.40 -7.00
C THR A 23 -2.12 -8.89 -7.14
N ALA A 24 -1.15 -8.27 -7.82
CA ALA A 24 -1.21 -6.85 -8.18
C ALA A 24 -2.36 -6.53 -9.16
N GLU A 25 -2.83 -7.52 -9.91
CA GLU A 25 -3.95 -7.40 -10.83
C GLU A 25 -5.28 -7.30 -10.10
N GLU A 26 -5.49 -8.12 -9.07
CA GLU A 26 -6.66 -8.01 -8.19
C GLU A 26 -6.65 -6.71 -7.41
N LEU A 27 -5.48 -6.30 -6.89
CA LEU A 27 -5.36 -5.00 -6.22
C LEU A 27 -5.64 -3.85 -7.19
N SER A 28 -5.20 -3.97 -8.44
CA SER A 28 -5.48 -2.99 -9.50
C SER A 28 -6.97 -2.92 -9.82
N ALA A 29 -7.64 -4.07 -9.91
CA ALA A 29 -9.08 -4.13 -10.14
C ALA A 29 -9.88 -3.55 -8.96
N ALA A 30 -9.43 -3.78 -7.72
CA ALA A 30 -10.09 -3.27 -6.53
C ALA A 30 -9.86 -1.78 -6.28
N SER A 31 -8.65 -1.28 -6.54
CA SER A 31 -8.26 0.12 -6.26
C SER A 31 -8.35 1.05 -7.48
N GLY A 32 -8.46 0.52 -8.70
CA GLY A 32 -8.37 1.32 -9.92
C GLY A 32 -6.96 1.84 -10.22
N VAL A 33 -5.96 1.51 -9.40
CA VAL A 33 -4.55 1.87 -9.64
C VAL A 33 -3.94 0.90 -10.62
N SER A 34 -3.16 1.38 -11.61
CA SER A 34 -2.51 0.51 -12.59
C SER A 34 -1.61 -0.56 -11.95
N VAL A 35 -1.69 -1.79 -12.46
CA VAL A 35 -0.82 -2.93 -12.07
C VAL A 35 0.66 -2.56 -12.08
N TYR A 36 1.08 -1.77 -13.08
CA TYR A 36 2.46 -1.27 -13.18
C TYR A 36 2.86 -0.43 -11.96
N SER A 37 2.02 0.51 -11.55
CA SER A 37 2.25 1.37 -10.39
C SER A 37 2.34 0.53 -9.11
N ILE A 38 1.43 -0.44 -8.93
CA ILE A 38 1.44 -1.35 -7.78
C ILE A 38 2.73 -2.17 -7.73
N ARG A 39 3.17 -2.73 -8.87
CA ARG A 39 4.46 -3.43 -8.96
C ARG A 39 5.63 -2.52 -8.62
N ASN A 40 5.60 -1.27 -9.07
CA ASN A 40 6.64 -0.29 -8.76
C ASN A 40 6.70 0.05 -7.27
N TYR A 41 5.53 0.15 -6.62
CA TYR A 41 5.43 0.35 -5.18
C TYR A 41 5.97 -0.85 -4.41
N LEU A 42 5.58 -2.07 -4.79
CA LEU A 42 6.08 -3.32 -4.19
C LEU A 42 7.59 -3.52 -4.39
N ALA A 43 8.13 -3.01 -5.50
CA ALA A 43 9.55 -3.03 -5.83
C ALA A 43 10.34 -1.88 -5.18
N LYS A 44 9.71 -1.03 -4.35
CA LYS A 44 10.33 0.14 -3.69
C LYS A 44 10.90 1.17 -4.69
N ALA A 45 10.47 1.11 -5.95
CA ALA A 45 10.97 1.95 -7.02
C ALA A 45 10.29 3.33 -7.06
N SER A 46 9.09 3.46 -6.48
CA SER A 46 8.34 4.73 -6.43
C SER A 46 7.45 4.82 -5.20
N THR A 47 7.13 6.05 -4.80
CA THR A 47 6.11 6.35 -3.80
C THR A 47 4.75 6.53 -4.47
N PRO A 48 3.63 6.14 -3.83
CA PRO A 48 2.31 6.38 -4.37
C PRO A 48 1.96 7.86 -4.37
N SER A 49 1.14 8.28 -5.35
CA SER A 49 0.46 9.58 -5.29
C SER A 49 -0.63 9.55 -4.22
N LEU A 50 -1.03 10.72 -3.73
CA LEU A 50 -2.09 10.84 -2.72
C LEU A 50 -3.40 10.16 -3.18
N GLU A 51 -3.74 10.30 -4.47
CA GLU A 51 -4.89 9.64 -5.09
C GLU A 51 -4.75 8.12 -5.08
N SER A 52 -3.58 7.60 -5.47
CA SER A 52 -3.32 6.15 -5.46
C SER A 52 -3.38 5.60 -4.03
N LEU A 53 -2.88 6.35 -3.06
CA LEU A 53 -2.87 5.97 -1.65
C LEU A 53 -4.29 5.92 -1.07
N ALA A 54 -5.12 6.91 -1.38
CA ALA A 54 -6.53 6.91 -0.99
C ALA A 54 -7.30 5.75 -1.64
N ALA A 55 -7.06 5.50 -2.93
CA ALA A 55 -7.71 4.43 -3.66
C ALA A 55 -7.31 3.03 -3.17
N LEU A 56 -6.01 2.82 -2.88
CA LEU A 56 -5.50 1.60 -2.26
C LEU A 56 -6.06 1.41 -0.85
N GLY A 57 -6.10 2.48 -0.04
CA GLY A 57 -6.70 2.44 1.30
C GLY A 57 -8.16 2.03 1.26
N LEU A 58 -8.95 2.62 0.37
CA LEU A 58 -10.36 2.25 0.18
C LEU A 58 -10.53 0.79 -0.26
N ALA A 59 -9.70 0.31 -1.20
CA ALA A 59 -9.75 -1.06 -1.70
C ALA A 59 -9.35 -2.10 -0.64
N LEU A 60 -8.38 -1.76 0.20
CA LEU A 60 -7.85 -2.62 1.25
C LEU A 60 -8.60 -2.45 2.60
N GLY A 61 -9.53 -1.50 2.67
CA GLY A 61 -10.25 -1.16 3.91
C GLY A 61 -9.36 -0.54 4.99
N CYS A 62 -8.23 0.07 4.61
CA CYS A 62 -7.28 0.68 5.53
C CYS A 62 -7.14 2.18 5.31
N THR A 63 -6.59 2.89 6.31
CA THR A 63 -6.29 4.30 6.15
C THR A 63 -4.96 4.49 5.40
N PRO A 64 -4.83 5.54 4.57
CA PRO A 64 -3.58 5.85 3.90
C PRO A 64 -2.41 6.07 4.87
N ASN A 65 -2.70 6.47 6.11
CA ASN A 65 -1.73 6.63 7.18
C ASN A 65 -1.10 5.29 7.62
N ASP A 66 -1.91 4.24 7.66
CA ASP A 66 -1.48 2.89 8.00
C ASP A 66 -0.60 2.29 6.89
N LEU A 67 -1.00 2.53 5.63
CA LEU A 67 -0.19 2.15 4.47
C LEU A 67 1.18 2.85 4.45
N MET A 68 1.25 4.12 4.83
CA MET A 68 2.53 4.85 4.91
C MET A 68 3.38 4.48 6.13
N GLY A 69 2.83 3.70 7.07
CA GLY A 69 3.50 3.37 8.33
C GLY A 69 3.74 4.60 9.20
N TRP A 70 2.90 5.64 9.04
CA TRP A 70 2.94 6.84 9.88
C TRP A 70 2.22 6.65 11.21
N ASN A 71 1.45 5.56 11.34
CA ASN A 71 1.14 4.99 12.64
C ASN A 71 2.40 4.29 13.16
N THR A 72 3.35 5.09 13.64
CA THR A 72 4.18 4.66 14.76
C THR A 72 3.23 4.53 15.94
N ASP A 73 2.62 3.36 16.12
CA ASP A 73 2.18 2.97 17.45
C ASP A 73 3.44 2.75 18.29
N GLU A 74 4.00 3.88 18.73
CA GLU A 74 4.79 3.95 19.95
C GLU A 74 3.76 4.05 21.08
N ALA A 75 2.99 2.99 21.28
CA ALA A 75 2.11 2.81 22.42
C ALA A 75 2.10 1.35 22.89
N ALA A 76 3.28 0.78 23.14
CA ALA A 76 3.47 -0.29 24.12
C ALA A 76 4.94 -0.41 24.57
#